data_AF-A0A0F5RCV2-F1
#
_entry.id   AF-A0A0F5RCV2-F1
#
_cell.length_a   1.000
_cell.length_b   1.000
_cell.length_c   1.000
_cell.angle_alpha   90.00
_cell.angle_beta   90.00
_cell.angle_gamma   90.00
#
_symmetry.space_group_name_H-M   'P 1'
#
loop_
_entity.id
_entity.type
_entity.pdbx_description
1 polymer ?
#
loop_
_entity_poly.entity_id
_entity_poly.type
_entity_poly.pdbx_seq_one_letter_code
_entity_poly.pdbx_strand_id
1 'polypeptide(L)'
;MKPVAEKKHRLPEGFVYLDEVIPTLKSDIRYYTDYNFVGRRLDGYKAPYAILSEQAAQALKAVSDDLAVKGLGLLVYDAYRPVKAVQQFMSWSKDGDDTVMKDVFYPQVDKADVFKLGFVSSRSGHSRGSTIDLTTYSLKTGKPTDMGSPFDFFGEISSHATKQIGAVQAANRAVLKKAMEKRGFHPYSKEWWHYTLEKEPFPKKYFDFDIE
;
A
#
# COMPACT_ATOMS: atom_id res chain seq x y z
N MET A 1 7.90 -3.82 25.75
CA MET A 1 7.16 -3.06 24.72
C MET A 1 8.16 -2.58 23.69
N LYS A 2 7.90 -2.75 22.39
CA LYS A 2 8.72 -2.06 21.36
C LYS A 2 8.52 -0.55 21.56
N PRO A 3 9.56 0.29 21.43
CA PRO A 3 9.39 1.74 21.49
C PRO A 3 8.36 2.15 20.45
N VAL A 4 7.29 2.84 20.87
CA VAL A 4 6.43 3.57 19.94
C VAL A 4 7.30 4.71 19.42
N ALA A 5 7.56 4.77 18.11
CA ALA A 5 8.28 5.90 17.54
C ALA A 5 7.53 7.18 17.93
N GLU A 6 8.18 8.20 18.48
CA GLU A 6 7.46 9.47 18.67
C GLU A 6 7.18 10.08 17.29
N LYS A 7 5.94 10.51 17.04
CA LYS A 7 5.59 11.26 15.82
C LYS A 7 6.34 12.58 15.86
N LYS A 8 7.39 12.70 15.06
CA LYS A 8 8.23 13.90 15.01
C LYS A 8 7.70 14.84 13.92
N HIS A 9 7.74 16.13 14.21
CA HIS A 9 7.31 17.21 13.33
C HIS A 9 5.79 17.25 13.02
N ARG A 10 5.28 18.44 12.69
CA ARG A 10 3.91 18.57 12.17
C ARG A 10 3.91 18.11 10.72
N LEU A 11 2.99 17.22 10.36
CA LEU A 11 2.73 16.87 8.98
C LEU A 11 2.43 18.13 8.15
N PRO A 12 2.72 18.12 6.83
CA PRO A 12 2.27 19.19 5.96
C PRO A 12 0.75 19.38 6.06
N GLU A 13 0.31 20.62 5.86
CA GLU A 13 -1.11 20.94 5.89
C GLU A 13 -1.91 20.03 4.93
N GLY A 14 -3.03 19.51 5.43
CA GLY A 14 -3.90 18.58 4.71
C GLY A 14 -3.49 17.11 4.78
N PHE A 15 -2.52 16.74 5.64
CA PHE A 15 -2.14 15.34 5.90
C PHE A 15 -2.40 14.95 7.36
N VAL A 16 -2.70 13.67 7.56
CA VAL A 16 -3.00 13.07 8.86
C VAL A 16 -2.38 11.68 8.98
N TYR A 17 -2.09 11.28 10.21
CA TYR A 17 -1.74 9.88 10.50
C TYR A 17 -3.01 9.03 10.56
N LEU A 18 -2.99 7.86 9.91
CA LEU A 18 -4.18 7.01 9.81
C LEU A 18 -4.60 6.37 11.13
N ASP A 19 -3.68 6.13 12.04
CA ASP A 19 -3.96 5.58 13.37
C ASP A 19 -4.74 6.56 14.27
N GLU A 20 -4.65 7.87 14.02
CA GLU A 20 -5.44 8.89 14.69
C GLU A 20 -6.88 8.97 14.15
N VAL A 21 -7.06 8.75 12.85
CA VAL A 21 -8.38 8.79 12.19
C VAL A 21 -9.12 7.45 12.31
N ILE A 22 -8.38 6.34 12.29
CA ILE A 22 -8.90 4.97 12.31
C ILE A 22 -8.15 4.16 13.38
N PRO A 23 -8.50 4.29 14.68
CA PRO A 23 -7.75 3.64 15.77
C PRO A 23 -7.71 2.10 15.73
N THR A 24 -8.60 1.46 14.96
CA THR A 24 -8.66 0.00 14.76
C THR A 24 -7.82 -0.50 13.59
N LEU A 25 -7.21 0.42 12.83
CA LEU A 25 -6.35 0.11 11.70
C LEU A 25 -5.06 -0.55 12.19
N LYS A 26 -4.66 -1.60 11.48
CA LYS A 26 -3.34 -2.21 11.65
C LYS A 26 -2.43 -1.74 10.53
N SER A 27 -1.14 -1.64 10.82
CA SER A 27 -0.12 -1.35 9.82
C SER A 27 0.99 -2.38 9.87
N ASP A 28 1.51 -2.70 8.68
CA ASP A 28 2.72 -3.47 8.42
C ASP A 28 3.48 -2.74 7.32
N ILE A 29 4.02 -1.56 7.66
CA ILE A 29 4.61 -0.61 6.70
C ILE A 29 5.88 -1.23 6.09
N ARG A 30 5.73 -1.85 4.92
CA ARG A 30 6.74 -2.74 4.32
C ARG A 30 8.03 -2.01 3.98
N TYR A 31 7.91 -0.79 3.49
CA TYR A 31 9.05 0.03 3.08
C TYR A 31 9.83 0.65 4.25
N TYR A 32 9.29 0.60 5.48
CA TYR A 32 10.06 0.86 6.69
C TYR A 32 10.94 -0.34 7.11
N THR A 33 10.61 -1.53 6.62
CA THR A 33 11.33 -2.78 6.89
C THR A 33 12.25 -3.15 5.73
N ASP A 34 13.05 -4.21 5.89
CA ASP A 34 13.80 -4.86 4.82
C ASP A 34 12.97 -5.88 4.02
N TYR A 35 11.81 -6.29 4.53
CA TYR A 35 10.90 -7.20 3.84
C TYR A 35 10.01 -6.46 2.84
N ASN A 36 10.61 -6.08 1.71
CA ASN A 36 9.96 -5.53 0.51
C ASN A 36 10.77 -5.93 -0.72
N PHE A 37 10.30 -5.65 -1.94
CA PHE A 37 10.97 -6.11 -3.17
C PHE A 37 12.38 -5.53 -3.40
N VAL A 38 12.76 -4.46 -2.71
CA VAL A 38 14.12 -3.89 -2.75
C VAL A 38 15.05 -4.58 -1.74
N GLY A 39 14.52 -5.24 -0.70
CA GLY A 39 15.31 -5.96 0.31
C GLY A 39 15.96 -5.08 1.37
N ARG A 40 15.52 -3.82 1.49
CA ARG A 40 16.03 -2.84 2.47
C ARG A 40 14.99 -1.75 2.73
N ARG A 41 15.12 -1.08 3.87
CA ARG A 41 14.33 0.12 4.20
C ARG A 41 14.52 1.18 3.13
N LEU A 42 13.43 1.85 2.75
CA LEU A 42 13.48 2.91 1.77
C LEU A 42 13.75 4.29 2.37
N ASP A 43 14.31 5.17 1.55
CA ASP A 43 14.54 6.56 1.89
C ASP A 43 13.20 7.25 2.23
N GLY A 44 13.23 8.08 3.27
CA GLY A 44 12.06 8.77 3.80
C GLY A 44 11.16 7.95 4.72
N TYR A 45 11.27 6.63 4.77
CA TYR A 45 10.57 5.82 5.78
C TYR A 45 11.39 5.77 7.08
N LYS A 46 11.20 6.77 7.96
CA LYS A 46 11.92 6.87 9.25
C LYS A 46 11.13 6.28 10.42
N ALA A 47 9.83 6.08 10.26
CA ALA A 47 8.93 5.43 11.21
C ALA A 47 7.88 4.55 10.50
N PRO A 48 7.28 3.56 11.18
CA PRO A 48 6.27 2.66 10.62
C PRO A 48 4.86 3.27 10.62
N TYR A 49 4.73 4.51 10.17
CA TYR A 49 3.44 5.23 10.14
C TYR A 49 2.81 5.22 8.75
N ALA A 50 1.48 5.07 8.72
CA ALA A 50 0.70 5.32 7.51
C ALA A 50 0.13 6.74 7.57
N ILE A 51 0.37 7.50 6.51
CA ILE A 51 -0.07 8.89 6.37
C ILE A 51 -0.91 9.00 5.09
N LEU A 52 -2.01 9.73 5.13
CA LEU A 52 -2.78 10.11 3.94
C LEU A 52 -3.14 11.59 4.00
N SER A 53 -3.61 12.12 2.87
CA SER A 53 -4.37 13.36 2.86
C SER A 53 -5.61 13.19 3.75
N GLU A 54 -6.01 14.26 4.41
CA GLU A 54 -7.16 14.24 5.33
C GLU A 54 -8.42 13.71 4.64
N GLN A 55 -8.68 14.16 3.41
CA GLN A 55 -9.82 13.71 2.62
C GLN A 55 -9.79 12.20 2.33
N ALA A 56 -8.62 11.65 1.97
CA ALA A 56 -8.48 10.22 1.73
C ALA A 56 -8.58 9.41 3.03
N ALA A 57 -8.05 9.93 4.15
CA ALA A 57 -8.18 9.30 5.46
C ALA A 57 -9.65 9.21 5.92
N GLN A 58 -10.45 10.26 5.72
CA GLN A 58 -11.88 10.24 6.04
C GLN A 58 -12.65 9.25 5.15
N ALA A 59 -12.35 9.21 3.86
CA ALA A 59 -12.94 8.21 2.96
C ALA A 59 -12.58 6.78 3.38
N LEU A 60 -11.31 6.54 3.74
CA LEU A 60 -10.83 5.25 4.23
C LEU A 60 -11.47 4.87 5.56
N LYS A 61 -11.73 5.82 6.45
CA LYS A 61 -12.48 5.58 7.69
C LYS A 61 -13.86 5.02 7.37
N ALA A 62 -14.57 5.58 6.39
CA ALA A 62 -15.86 5.07 5.97
C ALA A 62 -15.78 3.66 5.34
N VAL A 63 -14.66 3.31 4.69
CA VAL A 63 -14.38 1.93 4.25
C VAL A 63 -14.23 1.01 5.46
N SER A 64 -13.44 1.42 6.46
CA SER A 64 -13.23 0.67 7.69
C SER A 64 -14.54 0.42 8.44
N ASP A 65 -15.40 1.44 8.55
CA ASP A 65 -16.71 1.34 9.19
C ASP A 65 -17.63 0.34 8.44
N ASP A 66 -17.63 0.36 7.10
CA ASP A 66 -18.40 -0.60 6.28
C ASP A 66 -17.91 -2.06 6.43
N LEU A 67 -16.60 -2.25 6.54
CA LEU A 67 -15.99 -3.58 6.70
C LEU A 67 -16.15 -4.12 8.13
N ALA A 68 -16.18 -3.26 9.13
CA ALA A 68 -16.37 -3.66 10.53
C ALA A 68 -17.70 -4.40 10.74
N VAL A 69 -18.76 -3.99 10.05
CA VAL A 69 -20.08 -4.68 10.06
C VAL A 69 -19.97 -6.12 9.54
N LYS A 70 -18.97 -6.41 8.71
CA LYS A 70 -18.69 -7.76 8.17
C LYS A 70 -17.68 -8.54 9.02
N GLY A 71 -17.28 -8.02 10.18
CA GLY A 71 -16.26 -8.64 11.02
C GLY A 71 -14.84 -8.51 10.45
N LEU A 72 -14.58 -7.48 9.63
CA LEU A 72 -13.29 -7.22 8.99
C LEU A 72 -12.71 -5.87 9.44
N GLY A 73 -11.40 -5.81 9.61
CA GLY A 73 -10.64 -4.58 9.78
C GLY A 73 -9.65 -4.37 8.64
N LEU A 74 -8.98 -3.21 8.61
CA LEU A 74 -7.99 -2.85 7.59
C LEU A 74 -6.55 -3.08 8.08
N LEU A 75 -5.72 -3.65 7.21
CA LEU A 75 -4.27 -3.76 7.39
C LEU A 75 -3.56 -3.05 6.25
N VAL A 76 -2.80 -2.00 6.56
CA VAL A 76 -2.09 -1.16 5.58
C VAL A 76 -0.65 -1.60 5.41
N TYR A 77 -0.21 -1.74 4.16
CA TYR A 77 1.18 -2.04 3.80
C TYR A 77 1.95 -0.80 3.35
N ASP A 78 1.28 0.11 2.65
CA ASP A 78 1.82 1.42 2.29
C ASP A 78 0.72 2.48 2.10
N ALA A 79 1.05 3.76 2.27
CA ALA A 79 0.15 4.91 2.10
C ALA A 79 0.92 6.06 1.42
N TYR A 80 1.03 7.24 2.02
CA TYR A 80 1.92 8.27 1.48
C TYR A 80 3.35 7.72 1.34
N ARG A 81 3.94 7.89 0.14
CA ARG A 81 5.30 7.46 -0.22
C ARG A 81 6.12 8.67 -0.65
N PRO A 82 7.20 9.03 0.05
CA PRO A 82 8.08 10.14 -0.35
C PRO A 82 8.66 9.93 -1.76
N VAL A 83 8.85 11.02 -2.52
CA VAL A 83 9.46 10.97 -3.86
C VAL A 83 10.86 10.31 -3.81
N LYS A 84 11.65 10.52 -2.76
CA LYS A 84 12.96 9.87 -2.57
C LYS A 84 12.87 8.34 -2.51
N ALA A 85 11.81 7.78 -1.93
CA ALA A 85 11.56 6.33 -1.98
C ALA A 85 11.28 5.85 -3.41
N VAL A 86 10.52 6.63 -4.18
CA VAL A 86 10.26 6.35 -5.61
C VAL A 86 11.57 6.41 -6.40
N GLN A 87 12.42 7.39 -6.15
CA GLN A 87 13.75 7.48 -6.78
C GLN A 87 14.62 6.27 -6.44
N GLN A 88 14.54 5.75 -5.22
CA GLN A 88 15.23 4.53 -4.86
C GLN A 88 14.70 3.30 -5.61
N PHE A 89 13.39 3.20 -5.86
CA PHE A 89 12.84 2.18 -6.77
C PHE A 89 13.40 2.32 -8.19
N MET A 90 13.53 3.56 -8.69
CA MET A 90 14.14 3.83 -10.00
C MET A 90 15.61 3.43 -10.07
N SER A 91 16.37 3.65 -9.01
CA SER A 91 17.78 3.26 -8.94
C SER A 91 17.92 1.76 -8.82
N TRP A 92 17.15 1.13 -7.93
CA TRP A 92 17.12 -0.32 -7.75
C TRP A 92 16.79 -1.04 -9.06
N SER A 93 15.73 -0.63 -9.75
CA SER A 93 15.28 -1.27 -11.01
C SER A 93 16.29 -1.18 -12.16
N LYS A 94 17.23 -0.22 -12.13
CA LYS A 94 18.33 -0.10 -13.10
C LYS A 94 19.54 -0.95 -12.77
N ASP A 95 19.65 -1.40 -11.53
CA ASP A 95 20.69 -2.31 -11.08
C ASP A 95 20.26 -3.76 -11.37
N GLY A 96 20.75 -4.33 -12.47
CA GLY A 96 20.39 -5.70 -12.87
C GLY A 96 20.84 -6.79 -11.89
N ASP A 97 21.87 -6.50 -11.07
CA ASP A 97 22.50 -7.48 -10.19
C ASP A 97 21.80 -7.54 -8.82
N ASP A 98 21.15 -6.46 -8.40
CA ASP A 98 20.41 -6.40 -7.14
C ASP A 98 19.09 -7.21 -7.18
N THR A 99 19.22 -8.52 -7.08
CA THR A 99 18.14 -9.51 -7.19
C THR A 99 17.82 -10.20 -5.87
N VAL A 100 18.24 -9.61 -4.74
CA VAL A 100 18.16 -10.20 -3.39
C VAL A 100 16.77 -10.75 -3.05
N MET A 101 15.72 -10.06 -3.49
CA MET A 101 14.34 -10.41 -3.17
C MET A 101 13.55 -11.00 -4.35
N LYS A 102 14.25 -11.39 -5.44
CA LYS A 102 13.64 -11.92 -6.67
C LYS A 102 12.77 -13.14 -6.39
N ASP A 103 13.30 -14.13 -5.68
CA ASP A 103 12.59 -15.39 -5.43
C ASP A 103 11.31 -15.21 -4.61
N VAL A 104 11.22 -14.12 -3.85
CA VAL A 104 10.08 -13.81 -2.99
C VAL A 104 9.01 -13.01 -3.73
N PHE A 105 9.40 -11.92 -4.39
CA PHE A 105 8.44 -10.94 -4.91
C PHE A 105 8.26 -10.98 -6.43
N TYR A 106 9.26 -11.44 -7.19
CA TYR A 106 9.22 -11.39 -8.65
C TYR A 106 9.96 -12.57 -9.32
N PRO A 107 9.70 -13.82 -8.90
CA PRO A 107 10.50 -14.99 -9.34
C PRO A 107 10.40 -15.24 -10.85
N GLN A 108 9.25 -14.89 -11.45
CA GLN A 108 8.94 -15.14 -12.85
C GLN A 108 9.07 -13.88 -13.73
N VAL A 109 9.52 -12.76 -13.16
CA VAL A 109 9.62 -11.47 -13.86
C VAL A 109 11.09 -11.09 -14.00
N ASP A 110 11.49 -10.72 -15.22
CA ASP A 110 12.77 -10.06 -15.44
C ASP A 110 12.73 -8.68 -14.78
N LYS A 111 13.75 -8.36 -13.99
CA LYS A 111 13.84 -7.08 -13.29
C LYS A 111 13.85 -5.91 -14.27
N ALA A 112 14.42 -6.09 -15.47
CA ALA A 112 14.40 -5.06 -16.52
C ALA A 112 12.98 -4.72 -17.00
N ASP A 113 12.02 -5.64 -16.85
CA ASP A 113 10.66 -5.49 -17.34
C ASP A 113 9.68 -4.89 -16.31
N VAL A 114 10.07 -4.70 -15.04
CA VAL A 114 9.14 -4.26 -13.97
C VAL A 114 8.44 -2.92 -14.28
N PHE A 115 9.09 -2.02 -15.01
CA PHE A 115 8.46 -0.79 -15.50
C PHE A 115 7.48 -1.03 -16.63
N LYS A 116 7.90 -1.81 -17.64
CA LYS A 116 7.07 -2.13 -18.81
C LYS A 116 5.80 -2.86 -18.37
N LEU A 117 5.93 -3.73 -17.37
CA LEU A 117 4.83 -4.45 -16.77
C LEU A 117 4.00 -3.60 -15.81
N GLY A 118 4.44 -2.39 -15.47
CA GLY A 118 3.69 -1.40 -14.68
C GLY A 118 3.68 -1.65 -13.18
N PHE A 119 4.56 -2.51 -12.66
CA PHE A 119 4.71 -2.74 -11.22
C PHE A 119 5.54 -1.64 -10.52
N VAL A 120 6.39 -0.95 -11.29
CA VAL A 120 7.14 0.21 -10.81
C VAL A 120 6.80 1.42 -11.68
N SER A 121 6.60 2.57 -11.05
CA SER A 121 6.30 3.83 -11.73
C SER A 121 7.29 4.92 -11.30
N SER A 122 7.75 5.72 -12.26
CA SER A 122 8.57 6.92 -12.00
C SER A 122 7.76 8.08 -11.40
N ARG A 123 6.42 7.99 -11.45
CA ARG A 123 5.49 8.91 -10.80
C ARG A 123 4.43 8.12 -10.08
N SER A 124 4.61 7.94 -8.77
CA SER A 124 3.69 7.18 -7.94
C SER A 124 2.51 8.03 -7.47
N GLY A 125 1.30 7.47 -7.54
CA GLY A 125 0.11 8.07 -6.92
C GLY A 125 0.28 8.30 -5.41
N HIS A 126 1.03 7.41 -4.73
CA HIS A 126 1.33 7.49 -3.30
C HIS A 126 1.99 8.80 -2.90
N SER A 127 2.86 9.36 -3.74
CA SER A 127 3.51 10.63 -3.45
C SER A 127 2.56 11.83 -3.49
N ARG A 128 1.31 11.66 -3.95
CA ARG A 128 0.24 12.67 -3.89
C ARG A 128 -0.63 12.54 -2.64
N GLY A 129 -0.35 11.54 -1.80
CA GLY A 129 -0.97 11.38 -0.48
C GLY A 129 -2.38 10.77 -0.47
N SER A 130 -2.89 10.28 -1.60
CA SER A 130 -4.28 9.77 -1.68
C SER A 130 -4.37 8.36 -2.25
N THR A 131 -3.23 7.66 -2.27
CA THR A 131 -3.11 6.26 -2.70
C THR A 131 -2.70 5.40 -1.51
N ILE A 132 -3.25 4.20 -1.44
CA ILE A 132 -3.05 3.26 -0.33
C ILE A 132 -2.96 1.83 -0.84
N ASP A 133 -2.06 1.08 -0.23
CA ASP A 133 -1.87 -0.36 -0.42
C ASP A 133 -2.30 -1.09 0.85
N LEU A 134 -3.33 -1.93 0.77
CA LEU A 134 -3.93 -2.55 1.95
C LEU A 134 -4.59 -3.91 1.67
N THR A 135 -4.84 -4.63 2.76
CA THR A 135 -5.71 -5.82 2.79
C THR A 135 -6.73 -5.68 3.92
N THR A 136 -7.61 -6.68 4.04
CA THR A 136 -8.47 -6.82 5.21
C THR A 136 -7.92 -7.87 6.17
N TYR A 137 -8.33 -7.82 7.44
CA TYR A 137 -8.07 -8.86 8.43
C TYR A 137 -9.35 -9.23 9.16
N SER A 138 -9.46 -10.45 9.67
CA SER A 138 -10.61 -10.87 10.46
C SER A 138 -10.55 -10.27 11.86
N LEU A 139 -11.60 -9.57 12.29
CA LEU A 139 -11.71 -9.07 13.67
C LEU A 139 -11.79 -10.22 14.68
N LYS A 140 -12.30 -11.39 14.27
CA LYS A 140 -12.40 -12.57 15.14
C LYS A 140 -11.04 -13.22 15.41
N THR A 141 -10.20 -13.37 14.37
CA THR A 141 -8.93 -14.12 14.50
C THR A 141 -7.70 -13.21 14.55
N GLY A 142 -7.85 -11.94 14.22
CA GLY A 142 -6.77 -10.98 14.07
C GLY A 142 -5.88 -11.21 12.84
N LYS A 143 -6.16 -12.22 12.01
CA LYS A 143 -5.31 -12.63 10.88
C LYS A 143 -5.70 -11.92 9.57
N PRO A 144 -4.73 -11.54 8.72
CA PRO A 144 -5.01 -11.05 7.37
C PRO A 144 -5.83 -12.05 6.56
N THR A 145 -6.72 -11.55 5.71
CA THR A 145 -7.45 -12.40 4.76
C THR A 145 -6.53 -12.90 3.66
N ASP A 146 -6.68 -14.16 3.27
CA ASP A 146 -5.93 -14.74 2.16
C ASP A 146 -6.38 -14.11 0.84
N MET A 147 -5.47 -13.41 0.18
CA MET A 147 -5.67 -12.75 -1.11
C MET A 147 -5.02 -13.51 -2.27
N GLY A 148 -4.40 -14.66 -2.03
CA GLY A 148 -3.85 -15.55 -3.06
C GLY A 148 -2.44 -15.18 -3.55
N SER A 149 -1.99 -13.96 -3.28
CA SER A 149 -0.59 -13.55 -3.43
C SER A 149 -0.22 -12.57 -2.32
N PRO A 150 1.07 -12.46 -1.95
CA PRO A 150 1.52 -11.42 -1.03
C PRO A 150 1.41 -10.03 -1.68
N PHE A 151 1.43 -9.00 -0.84
CA PHE A 151 1.68 -7.62 -1.26
C PHE A 151 3.01 -7.52 -2.01
N ASP A 152 3.10 -6.61 -2.98
CA ASP A 152 4.26 -6.39 -3.86
C ASP A 152 4.69 -7.60 -4.69
N PHE A 153 3.83 -8.61 -4.85
CA PHE A 153 4.13 -9.72 -5.74
C PHE A 153 3.98 -9.29 -7.21
N PHE A 154 5.08 -9.19 -7.95
CA PHE A 154 5.08 -8.83 -9.37
C PHE A 154 4.79 -10.05 -10.22
N GLY A 155 3.51 -10.27 -10.50
CA GLY A 155 3.05 -11.33 -11.37
C GLY A 155 1.57 -11.19 -11.71
N GLU A 156 1.11 -11.94 -12.71
CA GLU A 156 -0.30 -11.91 -13.15
C GLU A 156 -1.26 -12.28 -12.01
N ILE A 157 -0.83 -13.09 -11.05
CA ILE A 157 -1.61 -13.45 -9.85
C ILE A 157 -2.03 -12.23 -9.03
N SER A 158 -1.31 -11.11 -9.12
CA SER A 158 -1.66 -9.90 -8.37
C SER A 158 -2.78 -9.08 -9.02
N SER A 159 -3.07 -9.32 -10.31
CA SER A 159 -4.14 -8.65 -11.03
C SER A 159 -5.51 -8.93 -10.43
N HIS A 160 -6.40 -7.94 -10.44
CA HIS A 160 -7.80 -8.12 -10.07
C HIS A 160 -8.53 -9.10 -10.99
N ALA A 161 -8.07 -9.28 -12.23
CA ALA A 161 -8.67 -10.17 -13.23
C ALA A 161 -8.00 -11.56 -13.30
N THR A 162 -7.09 -11.87 -12.37
CA THR A 162 -6.35 -13.13 -12.39
C THR A 162 -7.26 -14.36 -12.32
N LYS A 163 -6.85 -15.44 -13.00
CA LYS A 163 -7.45 -16.78 -12.90
C LYS A 163 -6.63 -17.74 -12.04
N GLN A 164 -5.54 -17.26 -11.44
CA GLN A 164 -4.55 -18.08 -10.72
C GLN A 164 -4.90 -18.26 -9.23
N ILE A 165 -6.09 -17.80 -8.80
CA ILE A 165 -6.55 -17.87 -7.40
C ILE A 165 -7.86 -18.65 -7.29
N GLY A 166 -8.10 -19.25 -6.13
CA GLY A 166 -9.33 -19.95 -5.81
C GLY A 166 -10.48 -19.02 -5.42
N ALA A 167 -11.67 -19.61 -5.28
CA ALA A 167 -12.92 -18.89 -5.03
C ALA A 167 -12.90 -18.04 -3.74
N VAL A 168 -12.25 -18.53 -2.68
CA VAL A 168 -12.13 -17.79 -1.40
C VAL A 168 -11.32 -16.51 -1.58
N GLN A 169 -10.17 -16.58 -2.25
CA GLN A 169 -9.32 -15.41 -2.45
C GLN A 169 -9.98 -14.40 -3.41
N ALA A 170 -10.65 -14.88 -4.46
CA ALA A 170 -11.44 -14.02 -5.34
C ALA A 170 -12.57 -13.29 -4.58
N ALA A 171 -13.26 -13.98 -3.67
CA ALA A 171 -14.28 -13.38 -2.82
C ALA A 171 -13.69 -12.33 -1.87
N ASN A 172 -12.56 -12.60 -1.24
CA ASN A 172 -11.87 -11.65 -0.36
C ASN A 172 -11.45 -10.38 -1.11
N ARG A 173 -10.83 -10.52 -2.29
CA ARG A 173 -10.47 -9.38 -3.16
C ARG A 173 -11.71 -8.59 -3.57
N ALA A 174 -12.81 -9.27 -3.90
CA ALA A 174 -14.06 -8.61 -4.27
C ALA A 174 -14.69 -7.83 -3.11
N VAL A 175 -14.61 -8.33 -1.88
CA VAL A 175 -15.09 -7.63 -0.69
C VAL A 175 -14.30 -6.33 -0.47
N LEU A 176 -12.97 -6.40 -0.51
CA LEU A 176 -12.11 -5.22 -0.37
C LEU A 176 -12.40 -4.22 -1.49
N LYS A 177 -12.33 -4.66 -2.75
CA LYS A 177 -12.53 -3.82 -3.93
C LYS A 177 -13.87 -3.09 -3.89
N LYS A 178 -14.97 -3.78 -3.60
CA LYS A 178 -16.31 -3.17 -3.50
C LYS A 178 -16.40 -2.14 -2.38
N ALA A 179 -15.78 -2.41 -1.22
CA ALA A 179 -15.79 -1.46 -0.11
C ALA A 179 -15.00 -0.19 -0.44
N MET A 180 -13.83 -0.33 -1.07
CA MET A 180 -13.01 0.78 -1.55
C MET A 180 -13.75 1.61 -2.60
N GLU A 181 -14.28 0.98 -3.66
CA GLU A 181 -15.02 1.66 -4.74
C GLU A 181 -16.24 2.42 -4.23
N LYS A 182 -17.00 1.82 -3.30
CA LYS A 182 -18.16 2.47 -2.67
C LYS A 182 -17.81 3.81 -2.00
N ARG A 183 -16.57 3.99 -1.54
CA ARG A 183 -16.09 5.19 -0.86
C ARG A 183 -15.18 6.06 -1.73
N GLY A 184 -15.26 5.88 -3.05
CA GLY A 184 -14.61 6.75 -4.02
C GLY A 184 -13.14 6.44 -4.28
N PHE A 185 -12.69 5.21 -3.97
CA PHE A 185 -11.37 4.75 -4.36
C PHE A 185 -11.41 3.94 -5.67
N HIS A 186 -10.51 4.25 -6.58
CA HIS A 186 -10.31 3.54 -7.82
C HIS A 186 -9.19 2.49 -7.67
N PRO A 187 -9.44 1.21 -8.04
CA PRO A 187 -8.42 0.16 -7.99
C PRO A 187 -7.41 0.29 -9.13
N TYR A 188 -6.16 -0.13 -8.91
CA TYR A 188 -5.24 -0.40 -10.01
C TYR A 188 -5.37 -1.85 -10.47
N SER A 189 -5.65 -2.07 -11.76
CA SER A 189 -6.06 -3.38 -12.27
C SER A 189 -5.02 -4.49 -12.07
N LYS A 190 -3.73 -4.15 -12.01
CA LYS A 190 -2.62 -5.12 -11.88
C LYS A 190 -2.28 -5.50 -10.44
N GLU A 191 -2.82 -4.79 -9.45
CA GLU A 191 -2.43 -4.92 -8.04
C GLU A 191 -3.67 -4.93 -7.16
N TRP A 192 -4.02 -6.09 -6.60
CA TRP A 192 -5.26 -6.25 -5.82
C TRP A 192 -5.33 -5.40 -4.55
N TRP A 193 -4.19 -4.91 -4.07
CA TRP A 193 -4.05 -4.12 -2.85
C TRP A 193 -4.11 -2.61 -3.09
N HIS A 194 -3.97 -2.14 -4.34
CA HIS A 194 -3.66 -0.74 -4.65
C HIS A 194 -4.90 0.06 -5.03
N TYR A 195 -5.12 1.17 -4.32
CA TYR A 195 -6.29 2.01 -4.48
C TYR A 195 -5.94 3.49 -4.38
N THR A 196 -6.47 4.31 -5.29
CA THR A 196 -6.31 5.78 -5.26
C THR A 196 -7.67 6.46 -5.13
N LEU A 197 -7.81 7.42 -4.23
CA LEU A 197 -9.03 8.23 -4.13
C LEU A 197 -9.27 8.96 -5.45
N GLU A 198 -10.48 8.94 -6.01
CA GLU A 198 -10.77 9.56 -7.32
C GLU A 198 -10.66 11.10 -7.27
N LYS A 199 -11.17 11.71 -6.21
CA LYS A 199 -11.20 13.17 -6.01
C LYS A 199 -10.06 13.59 -5.09
N GLU A 200 -8.83 13.39 -5.52
CA GLU A 200 -7.64 13.73 -4.74
C GLU A 200 -7.55 15.25 -4.49
N PRO A 201 -7.16 15.69 -3.28
CA PRO A 201 -6.91 17.11 -3.01
C PRO A 201 -5.64 17.63 -3.70
N PHE A 202 -4.68 16.73 -4.00
CA PHE A 202 -3.36 17.10 -4.52
C PHE A 202 -2.98 16.37 -5.83
N PRO A 203 -3.83 16.35 -6.87
CA PRO A 203 -3.64 15.46 -8.03
C PRO A 203 -2.38 15.75 -8.86
N LYS A 204 -1.78 16.94 -8.70
CA LYS A 204 -0.60 17.42 -9.44
C LYS A 204 0.64 17.64 -8.56
N LYS A 205 0.56 17.40 -7.24
CA LYS A 205 1.66 17.69 -6.30
C LYS A 205 2.22 16.39 -5.72
N TYR A 206 3.51 16.19 -5.93
CA TYR A 206 4.27 15.05 -5.41
C TYR A 206 5.09 15.53 -4.23
N PHE A 207 4.84 14.97 -3.05
CA PHE A 207 5.45 15.37 -1.78
C PHE A 207 6.68 14.51 -1.47
N ASP A 208 7.61 15.07 -0.70
CA ASP A 208 8.90 14.43 -0.37
C ASP A 208 9.34 14.62 1.09
N PHE A 209 8.39 14.87 1.99
CA PHE A 209 8.64 14.88 3.44
C PHE A 209 8.83 13.46 3.97
N ASP A 210 9.61 13.31 5.05
CA ASP A 210 9.86 12.02 5.68
C ASP A 210 8.64 11.55 6.49
N ILE A 211 8.48 10.24 6.61
CA ILE A 211 7.52 9.59 7.50
C ILE A 211 8.23 9.33 8.82
N GLU A 212 7.93 10.13 9.84
CA GLU A 212 8.60 10.12 11.14
C GLU A 212 7.65 10.38 12.31
#